data_AF-A0A183H4Z5-F1
#
_entry.id   AF-A0A183H4Z5-F1
#
_cell.length_a   1.000
_cell.length_b   1.000
_cell.length_c   1.000
_cell.angle_alpha   90.00
_cell.angle_beta   90.00
_cell.angle_gamma   90.00
#
_symmetry.space_group_name_H-M   'P 1'
#
loop_
_entity.id
_entity.type
_entity.pdbx_description
1 polymer ?
#
loop_
_entity_poly.entity_id
_entity_poly.type
_entity_poly.pdbx_seq_one_letter_code
_entity_poly.pdbx_strand_id
1 'polypeptide(L)'
;METLPVRGNMEFLIGLLTVNEFKKLFTALFRLAPVDDALLVLISALHTCDNSQMFRLQHIITLLDDVEKTRLESLFADSIEKDPNDSQQLLGQTTCLVHNVFGNSHLSSLVESNDSFLKAYLNNHWIYLLDALKTALMNAVKRCRNAKNVNMEFLAGVIYELSHGDIVTFRTLITWLGSQVNNMIWSRISARLLTDTSNGIAHSENLLILTLLAAKDGEMLQKLFGNEIYKNRIVRRIFFEKALFVKIFPSTEQVPEKLAICLHFGNNESCGNGPWSTLFKDTICAAMIVWASSIHVNHSSDEQLDYIDVVLLNFVKYANEQIRRAISSEVISKMAAGMNIRLKCTNIRRRLRG
;
A
#
# COMPACT_ATOMS: atom_id res chain seq x y z
N MET A 1 -56.30 20.66 10.07
CA MET A 1 -55.28 19.64 10.34
C MET A 1 -54.22 19.83 9.27
N GLU A 2 -53.41 20.88 9.42
CA GLU A 2 -52.38 21.25 8.45
C GLU A 2 -51.03 20.90 9.05
N THR A 3 -50.34 19.97 8.39
CA THR A 3 -48.97 19.59 8.65
C THR A 3 -48.03 20.74 8.27
N LEU A 4 -47.37 21.32 9.26
CA LEU A 4 -46.32 22.33 9.11
C LEU A 4 -45.15 21.80 8.24
N PRO A 5 -44.63 22.60 7.29
CA PRO A 5 -43.48 22.22 6.48
C PRO A 5 -42.19 22.52 7.26
N VAL A 6 -41.83 21.63 8.20
CA VAL A 6 -40.63 21.81 9.05
C VAL A 6 -39.33 21.62 8.26
N ARG A 7 -39.35 20.90 7.12
CA ARG A 7 -38.14 20.57 6.35
C ARG A 7 -37.56 21.75 5.56
N GLY A 8 -38.39 22.63 5.01
CA GLY A 8 -37.91 23.76 4.17
C GLY A 8 -37.32 24.93 4.97
N ASN A 9 -37.75 25.12 6.22
CA ASN A 9 -37.29 26.26 7.04
C ASN A 9 -35.91 26.04 7.67
N MET A 10 -35.47 24.79 7.91
CA MET A 10 -34.12 24.52 8.44
C MET A 10 -33.02 24.76 7.41
N GLU A 11 -33.23 24.40 6.15
CA GLU A 11 -32.24 24.65 5.07
C GLU A 11 -32.01 26.15 4.84
N PHE A 12 -33.08 26.95 4.93
CA PHE A 12 -32.99 28.41 4.81
C PHE A 12 -32.28 29.08 6.00
N LEU A 13 -32.49 28.57 7.22
CA LEU A 13 -31.84 29.07 8.44
C LEU A 13 -30.35 28.72 8.52
N ILE A 14 -29.95 27.54 8.04
CA ILE A 14 -28.54 27.15 7.97
C ILE A 14 -27.77 28.01 6.95
N GLY A 15 -28.44 28.46 5.88
CA GLY A 15 -27.90 29.41 4.90
C GLY A 15 -27.59 30.81 5.43
N LEU A 16 -28.15 31.19 6.59
CA LEU A 16 -28.00 32.52 7.20
C LEU A 16 -26.90 32.59 8.26
N LEU A 17 -26.33 31.45 8.68
CA LEU A 17 -25.25 31.42 9.65
C LEU A 17 -23.93 31.80 8.98
N THR A 18 -23.14 32.65 9.63
CA THR A 18 -21.74 32.83 9.22
C THR A 18 -20.97 31.52 9.39
N VAL A 19 -19.91 31.31 8.61
CA VAL A 19 -19.05 30.11 8.72
C VAL A 19 -18.57 29.88 10.16
N ASN A 20 -18.32 30.95 10.93
CA ASN A 20 -17.89 30.86 12.32
C ASN A 20 -19.01 30.42 13.27
N GLU A 21 -20.24 30.90 13.09
CA GLU A 21 -21.40 30.48 13.89
C GLU A 21 -21.78 29.04 13.57
N PHE A 22 -21.76 28.67 12.29
CA PHE A 22 -21.96 27.29 11.85
C PHE A 22 -20.94 26.35 12.50
N LYS A 23 -19.63 26.67 12.40
CA LYS A 23 -18.58 25.91 13.08
C LYS A 23 -18.87 25.79 14.57
N LYS A 24 -19.15 26.89 15.27
CA LYS A 24 -19.35 26.87 16.71
C LYS A 24 -20.51 25.98 17.16
N LEU A 25 -21.62 25.97 16.40
CA LEU A 25 -22.82 25.21 16.73
C LEU A 25 -22.70 23.73 16.34
N PHE A 26 -22.28 23.45 15.11
CA PHE A 26 -22.35 22.10 14.55
C PHE A 26 -21.12 21.27 14.87
N THR A 27 -19.93 21.89 14.94
CA THR A 27 -18.72 21.16 15.31
C THR A 27 -18.82 20.54 16.70
N ALA A 28 -19.42 21.24 17.66
CA ALA A 28 -19.62 20.70 19.01
C ALA A 28 -20.55 19.47 19.01
N LEU A 29 -21.62 19.49 18.21
CA LEU A 29 -22.55 18.37 18.08
C LEU A 29 -21.87 17.12 17.50
N PHE A 30 -21.15 17.27 16.38
CA PHE A 30 -20.45 16.15 15.75
C PHE A 30 -19.28 15.63 16.59
N ARG A 31 -18.64 16.49 17.39
CA ARG A 31 -17.64 16.07 18.39
C ARG A 31 -18.22 15.31 19.58
N LEU A 32 -19.51 15.45 19.88
CA LEU A 32 -20.17 14.69 20.96
C LEU A 32 -20.78 13.38 20.47
N ALA A 33 -21.09 13.28 19.18
CA ALA A 33 -21.63 12.07 18.58
C ALA A 33 -20.58 10.92 18.57
N PRO A 34 -21.04 9.65 18.52
CA PRO A 34 -20.20 8.53 18.13
C PRO A 34 -19.53 8.84 16.80
N VAL A 35 -18.21 8.64 16.71
CA VAL A 35 -17.42 9.03 15.53
C VAL A 35 -17.86 8.26 14.28
N ASP A 36 -18.26 6.99 14.45
CA ASP A 36 -18.80 6.14 13.38
C ASP A 36 -20.04 6.78 12.75
N ASP A 37 -21.01 7.18 13.59
CA ASP A 37 -22.26 7.82 13.15
C ASP A 37 -22.00 9.21 12.55
N ALA A 38 -21.11 9.99 13.17
CA ALA A 38 -20.72 11.31 12.69
C ALA A 38 -20.16 11.25 11.26
N LEU A 39 -19.19 10.35 11.03
CA LEU A 39 -18.60 10.15 9.72
C LEU A 39 -19.64 9.64 8.72
N LEU A 40 -20.44 8.63 9.09
CA LEU A 40 -21.47 8.06 8.22
C LEU A 40 -22.48 9.12 7.75
N VAL A 41 -22.98 9.95 8.67
CA VAL A 41 -23.97 11.00 8.36
C VAL A 41 -23.35 12.04 7.42
N LEU A 42 -22.10 12.44 7.65
CA LEU A 42 -21.42 13.43 6.82
C LEU A 42 -21.09 12.88 5.42
N ILE A 43 -20.67 11.61 5.32
CA ILE A 43 -20.46 10.90 4.04
C ILE A 43 -21.76 10.80 3.27
N SER A 44 -22.82 10.36 3.92
CA SER A 44 -24.14 10.24 3.28
C SER A 44 -24.63 11.61 2.82
N ALA A 45 -24.43 12.66 3.62
CA ALA A 45 -24.78 14.03 3.23
C ALA A 45 -23.98 14.48 2.00
N LEU A 46 -22.69 14.15 1.95
CA LEU A 46 -21.79 14.46 0.85
C LEU A 46 -22.22 13.77 -0.45
N HIS A 47 -22.67 12.51 -0.38
CA HIS A 47 -23.23 11.79 -1.54
C HIS A 47 -24.54 12.38 -2.08
N THR A 48 -25.30 13.08 -1.22
CA THR A 48 -26.56 13.72 -1.63
C THR A 48 -26.40 15.16 -2.11
N CYS A 49 -25.18 15.71 -2.10
CA CYS A 49 -24.92 17.05 -2.60
C CYS A 49 -24.99 17.11 -4.12
N ASP A 50 -25.61 18.17 -4.64
CA ASP A 50 -25.65 18.47 -6.07
C ASP A 50 -24.84 19.74 -6.42
N ASN A 51 -24.68 19.99 -7.72
CA ASN A 51 -23.94 21.14 -8.25
C ASN A 51 -24.53 22.51 -7.84
N SER A 52 -25.77 22.56 -7.35
CA SER A 52 -26.44 23.82 -6.97
C SER A 52 -26.23 24.17 -5.48
N GLN A 53 -25.73 23.25 -4.67
CA GLN A 53 -25.64 23.37 -3.21
C GLN A 53 -24.21 23.59 -2.69
N MET A 54 -23.46 24.54 -3.29
CA MET A 54 -22.05 24.81 -2.94
C MET A 54 -21.83 25.12 -1.46
N PHE A 55 -22.71 25.92 -0.87
CA PHE A 55 -22.62 26.29 0.54
C PHE A 55 -22.75 25.07 1.46
N ARG A 56 -23.65 24.14 1.11
CA ARG A 56 -23.85 22.88 1.83
C ARG A 56 -22.60 22.01 1.78
N LEU A 57 -21.96 21.93 0.61
CA LEU A 57 -20.70 21.20 0.45
C LEU A 57 -19.60 21.78 1.37
N GLN A 58 -19.41 23.10 1.36
CA GLN A 58 -18.40 23.76 2.21
C GLN A 58 -18.62 23.48 3.70
N HIS A 59 -19.89 23.49 4.13
CA HIS A 59 -20.28 23.14 5.49
C HIS A 59 -20.00 21.68 5.84
N ILE A 60 -20.35 20.74 4.96
CA ILE A 60 -20.07 19.30 5.17
C ILE A 60 -18.57 19.06 5.25
N ILE A 61 -17.79 19.61 4.34
CA ILE A 61 -16.32 19.48 4.34
C ILE A 61 -15.71 20.10 5.60
N THR A 62 -16.22 21.25 6.04
CA THR A 62 -15.76 21.88 7.27
C THR A 62 -15.99 20.98 8.50
N LEU A 63 -17.14 20.29 8.54
CA LEU A 63 -17.44 19.35 9.63
C LEU A 63 -16.60 18.08 9.51
N LEU A 64 -16.41 17.56 8.30
CA LEU A 64 -15.53 16.41 8.04
C LEU A 64 -14.09 16.69 8.47
N ASP A 65 -13.51 17.81 8.02
CA ASP A 65 -12.15 18.23 8.40
C ASP A 65 -11.99 18.28 9.93
N ASP A 66 -12.98 18.83 10.65
CA ASP A 66 -12.92 18.90 12.11
C ASP A 66 -13.08 17.55 12.81
N VAL A 67 -14.06 16.73 12.38
CA VAL A 67 -14.28 15.39 12.92
C VAL A 67 -13.05 14.53 12.67
N GLU A 68 -12.50 14.57 11.47
CA GLU A 68 -11.32 13.80 11.11
C GLU A 68 -10.11 14.19 11.97
N LYS A 69 -9.84 15.50 12.03
CA LYS A 69 -8.76 16.07 12.84
C LYS A 69 -8.84 15.70 14.32
N THR A 70 -10.05 15.63 14.88
CA THR A 70 -10.24 15.51 16.34
C THR A 70 -10.60 14.10 16.81
N ARG A 71 -11.13 13.22 15.94
CA ARG A 71 -11.71 11.94 16.35
C ARG A 71 -11.11 10.71 15.67
N LEU A 72 -10.38 10.84 14.55
CA LEU A 72 -9.80 9.66 13.87
C LEU A 72 -8.84 8.87 14.76
N GLU A 73 -8.01 9.55 15.55
CA GLU A 73 -7.08 8.86 16.45
C GLU A 73 -7.82 7.98 17.46
N SER A 74 -8.87 8.52 18.10
CA SER A 74 -9.71 7.74 19.03
C SER A 74 -10.41 6.57 18.32
N LEU A 75 -10.91 6.81 17.11
CA LEU A 75 -11.57 5.78 16.32
C LEU A 75 -10.63 4.59 16.05
N PHE A 76 -9.41 4.89 15.64
CA PHE A 76 -8.43 3.87 15.30
C PHE A 76 -7.89 3.16 16.54
N ALA A 77 -7.81 3.86 17.68
CA ALA A 77 -7.46 3.27 18.96
C ALA A 77 -8.56 2.33 19.47
N ASP A 78 -9.83 2.64 19.25
CA ASP A 78 -10.94 1.78 19.65
C ASP A 78 -11.04 0.55 18.73
N SER A 79 -10.77 0.70 17.43
CA SER A 79 -10.89 -0.39 16.45
C SER A 79 -9.93 -1.55 16.69
N ILE A 80 -8.75 -1.28 17.26
CA ILE A 80 -7.80 -2.33 17.62
C ILE A 80 -8.23 -3.17 18.84
N GLU A 81 -9.20 -2.68 19.61
CA GLU A 81 -9.78 -3.36 20.78
C GLU A 81 -11.08 -4.11 20.46
N LYS A 82 -11.81 -3.68 19.44
CA LYS A 82 -13.07 -4.30 18.99
C LYS A 82 -12.85 -5.70 18.40
N ASP A 83 -13.84 -6.57 18.59
CA ASP A 83 -13.86 -7.90 17.96
C ASP A 83 -13.89 -7.75 16.42
N PRO A 84 -13.19 -8.62 15.66
CA PRO A 84 -13.25 -8.65 14.20
C PRO A 84 -14.66 -8.52 13.61
N ASN A 85 -15.66 -9.16 14.23
CA ASN A 85 -17.04 -9.13 13.73
C ASN A 85 -17.71 -7.74 13.85
N ASP A 86 -17.31 -6.93 14.82
CA ASP A 86 -17.82 -5.56 15.02
C ASP A 86 -17.06 -4.53 14.16
N SER A 87 -15.91 -4.90 13.61
CA SER A 87 -14.99 -4.00 12.89
C SER A 87 -15.24 -3.90 11.37
N GLN A 88 -15.97 -4.86 10.79
CA GLN A 88 -16.24 -4.92 9.34
C GLN A 88 -17.16 -3.80 8.84
N GLN A 89 -18.08 -3.32 9.68
CA GLN A 89 -18.95 -2.18 9.33
C GLN A 89 -18.14 -0.89 9.16
N LEU A 90 -17.12 -0.71 9.99
CA LEU A 90 -16.31 0.50 10.10
C LEU A 90 -15.34 0.68 8.93
N LEU A 91 -14.75 -0.43 8.48
CA LEU A 91 -13.81 -0.44 7.37
C LEU A 91 -14.51 -0.07 6.06
N GLY A 92 -15.57 -0.79 5.67
CA GLY A 92 -16.29 -0.53 4.42
C GLY A 92 -16.95 0.84 4.33
N GLN A 93 -17.22 1.49 5.47
CA GLN A 93 -17.81 2.83 5.54
C GLN A 93 -16.77 3.94 5.40
N THR A 94 -15.57 3.77 5.99
CA THR A 94 -14.50 4.77 5.92
C THR A 94 -13.63 4.66 4.67
N THR A 95 -13.42 3.46 4.14
CA THR A 95 -12.65 3.25 2.90
C THR A 95 -13.27 3.90 1.67
N CYS A 96 -14.55 4.27 1.74
CA CYS A 96 -15.27 4.92 0.65
C CYS A 96 -15.26 6.46 0.70
N LEU A 97 -14.71 7.09 1.75
CA LEU A 97 -14.94 8.51 2.10
C LEU A 97 -14.61 9.51 0.99
N VAL A 98 -13.45 9.36 0.36
CA VAL A 98 -12.91 10.36 -0.56
C VAL A 98 -12.92 9.86 -1.99
N HIS A 99 -12.49 8.62 -2.23
CA HIS A 99 -12.36 8.10 -3.60
C HIS A 99 -13.73 7.86 -4.27
N ASN A 100 -14.75 7.39 -3.54
CA ASN A 100 -16.09 7.19 -4.13
C ASN A 100 -16.90 8.49 -4.23
N VAL A 101 -16.59 9.48 -3.39
CA VAL A 101 -17.22 10.79 -3.47
C VAL A 101 -16.62 11.59 -4.62
N PHE A 102 -15.29 11.74 -4.67
CA PHE A 102 -14.63 12.58 -5.67
C PHE A 102 -14.30 11.87 -6.98
N GLY A 103 -14.29 10.53 -7.00
CA GLY A 103 -14.18 9.72 -8.22
C GLY A 103 -15.50 9.53 -8.97
N ASN A 104 -16.64 9.91 -8.38
CA ASN A 104 -17.94 9.89 -9.06
C ASN A 104 -18.12 11.15 -9.91
N SER A 105 -18.55 10.96 -11.16
CA SER A 105 -18.72 11.99 -12.20
C SER A 105 -19.65 13.15 -11.84
N HIS A 106 -20.44 13.03 -10.77
CA HIS A 106 -21.38 14.06 -10.35
C HIS A 106 -20.73 15.22 -9.57
N LEU A 107 -19.57 14.98 -8.94
CA LEU A 107 -18.82 16.01 -8.20
C LEU A 107 -17.60 16.53 -8.98
N SER A 108 -17.25 15.93 -10.13
CA SER A 108 -16.09 16.35 -10.92
C SER A 108 -16.20 17.78 -11.45
N SER A 109 -17.39 18.21 -11.87
CA SER A 109 -17.65 19.60 -12.28
C SER A 109 -17.58 20.60 -11.12
N LEU A 110 -17.82 20.13 -9.89
CA LEU A 110 -17.69 20.91 -8.65
C LEU A 110 -16.22 21.19 -8.33
N VAL A 111 -15.39 20.16 -8.46
CA VAL A 111 -13.95 20.18 -8.18
C VAL A 111 -13.26 21.20 -9.08
N GLU A 112 -13.68 21.31 -10.35
CA GLU A 112 -13.15 22.31 -11.29
C GLU A 112 -13.41 23.77 -10.85
N SER A 113 -14.49 24.03 -10.11
CA SER A 113 -14.91 25.38 -9.70
C SER A 113 -14.34 25.87 -8.36
N ASN A 114 -13.94 24.96 -7.46
CA ASN A 114 -13.50 25.28 -6.09
C ASN A 114 -12.28 24.45 -5.65
N ASP A 115 -11.39 24.24 -6.62
CA ASP A 115 -10.22 23.38 -6.57
C ASP A 115 -9.35 23.58 -5.32
N SER A 116 -9.14 24.82 -4.86
CA SER A 116 -8.24 25.10 -3.73
C SER A 116 -8.76 24.62 -2.37
N PHE A 117 -10.05 24.82 -2.07
CA PHE A 117 -10.65 24.42 -0.79
C PHE A 117 -10.74 22.90 -0.68
N LEU A 118 -11.17 22.25 -1.76
CA LEU A 118 -11.25 20.80 -1.84
C LEU A 118 -9.86 20.15 -1.76
N LYS A 119 -8.87 20.68 -2.50
CA LYS A 119 -7.47 20.23 -2.38
C LYS A 119 -6.93 20.40 -0.96
N ALA A 120 -7.26 21.49 -0.28
CA ALA A 120 -6.82 21.70 1.11
C ALA A 120 -7.41 20.64 2.05
N TYR A 121 -8.72 20.35 1.95
CA TYR A 121 -9.33 19.27 2.71
C TYR A 121 -8.72 17.91 2.40
N LEU A 122 -8.54 17.56 1.12
CA LEU A 122 -7.94 16.28 0.73
C LEU A 122 -6.51 16.12 1.28
N ASN A 123 -5.70 17.18 1.22
CA ASN A 123 -4.36 17.16 1.80
C ASN A 123 -4.41 16.94 3.32
N ASN A 124 -5.33 17.62 4.01
CA ASN A 124 -5.53 17.43 5.46
C ASN A 124 -6.01 16.01 5.79
N HIS A 125 -6.96 15.48 5.02
CA HIS A 125 -7.51 14.13 5.18
C HIS A 125 -6.41 13.06 5.19
N TRP A 126 -5.52 13.10 4.19
CA TRP A 126 -4.40 12.14 4.12
C TRP A 126 -3.41 12.30 5.28
N ILE A 127 -3.14 13.53 5.71
CA ILE A 127 -2.30 13.80 6.89
C ILE A 127 -2.95 13.22 8.16
N TYR A 128 -4.24 13.49 8.38
CA TYR A 128 -4.96 13.02 9.56
C TYR A 128 -5.07 11.50 9.60
N LEU A 129 -5.35 10.85 8.47
CA LEU A 129 -5.35 9.39 8.37
C LEU A 129 -3.98 8.80 8.69
N LEU A 130 -2.91 9.39 8.16
CA LEU A 130 -1.55 8.92 8.42
C LEU A 130 -1.19 9.02 9.89
N ASP A 131 -1.49 10.15 10.53
CA ASP A 131 -1.15 10.39 11.93
C ASP A 131 -1.98 9.51 12.87
N ALA A 132 -3.29 9.39 12.62
CA ALA A 132 -4.15 8.48 13.35
C ALA A 132 -3.68 7.01 13.22
N LEU A 133 -3.30 6.59 12.00
CA LEU A 133 -2.76 5.25 11.75
C LEU A 133 -1.46 5.01 12.50
N LYS A 134 -0.50 5.95 12.44
CA LYS A 134 0.76 5.83 13.19
C LYS A 134 0.49 5.68 14.69
N THR A 135 -0.40 6.48 15.25
CA THR A 135 -0.75 6.40 16.67
C THR A 135 -1.42 5.09 17.04
N ALA A 136 -2.38 4.62 16.25
CA ALA A 136 -3.02 3.33 16.45
C ALA A 136 -2.03 2.16 16.37
N LEU A 137 -1.07 2.23 15.46
CA LEU A 137 -0.01 1.22 15.35
C LEU A 137 0.95 1.24 16.55
N MET A 138 1.30 2.41 17.08
CA MET A 138 2.05 2.51 18.33
C MET A 138 1.28 1.90 19.51
N ASN A 139 -0.04 2.13 19.58
CA ASN A 139 -0.91 1.53 20.59
C ASN A 139 -1.02 0.00 20.42
N ALA A 140 -1.17 -0.49 19.20
CA ALA A 140 -1.14 -1.91 18.87
C ALA A 140 0.15 -2.58 19.36
N VAL A 141 1.32 -1.98 19.12
CA VAL A 141 2.61 -2.47 19.62
C VAL A 141 2.63 -2.53 21.15
N LYS A 142 2.15 -1.48 21.82
CA LYS A 142 2.07 -1.44 23.29
C LYS A 142 1.16 -2.56 23.83
N ARG A 143 0.03 -2.83 23.17
CA ARG A 143 -0.89 -3.92 23.53
C ARG A 143 -0.26 -5.29 23.32
N CYS A 144 0.39 -5.52 22.18
CA CYS A 144 1.12 -6.75 21.89
C CYS A 144 2.23 -7.02 22.92
N ARG A 145 2.97 -5.98 23.34
CA ARG A 145 3.97 -6.08 24.42
C ARG A 145 3.37 -6.52 25.76
N ASN A 146 2.12 -6.14 26.00
CA ASN A 146 1.35 -6.53 27.19
C ASN A 146 0.54 -7.83 26.98
N ALA A 147 0.88 -8.63 25.97
CA ALA A 147 0.20 -9.88 25.62
C ALA A 147 -1.31 -9.76 25.40
N LYS A 148 -1.79 -8.57 24.99
CA LYS A 148 -3.19 -8.35 24.62
C LYS A 148 -3.39 -8.61 23.13
N ASN A 149 -4.55 -9.15 22.78
CA ASN A 149 -4.96 -9.29 21.39
C ASN A 149 -5.17 -7.90 20.75
N VAL A 150 -4.87 -7.86 19.45
CA VAL A 150 -5.01 -6.66 18.61
C VAL A 150 -5.67 -7.08 17.30
N ASN A 151 -6.82 -6.45 17.03
CA ASN A 151 -7.45 -6.53 15.73
C ASN A 151 -6.76 -5.55 14.77
N MET A 152 -6.34 -6.04 13.60
CA MET A 152 -5.60 -5.26 12.60
C MET A 152 -6.39 -5.08 11.30
N GLU A 153 -7.58 -5.68 11.17
CA GLU A 153 -8.36 -5.69 9.93
C GLU A 153 -8.72 -4.27 9.50
N PHE A 154 -9.18 -3.46 10.45
CA PHE A 154 -9.48 -2.06 10.21
C PHE A 154 -8.24 -1.26 9.76
N LEU A 155 -7.10 -1.44 10.43
CA LEU A 155 -5.88 -0.73 10.05
C LEU A 155 -5.34 -1.19 8.69
N ALA A 156 -5.50 -2.46 8.34
CA ALA A 156 -5.11 -3.00 7.04
C ALA A 156 -5.92 -2.38 5.89
N GLY A 157 -7.23 -2.17 6.07
CA GLY A 157 -8.03 -1.45 5.07
C GLY A 157 -7.69 0.03 4.96
N VAL A 158 -7.37 0.72 6.05
CA VAL A 158 -6.89 2.11 5.97
C VAL A 158 -5.56 2.21 5.19
N ILE A 159 -4.64 1.25 5.36
CA ILE A 159 -3.40 1.20 4.57
C ILE A 159 -3.69 1.01 3.09
N TYR A 160 -4.64 0.15 2.76
CA TYR A 160 -5.09 -0.04 1.39
C TYR A 160 -5.61 1.28 0.79
N GLU A 161 -6.39 2.04 1.54
CA GLU A 161 -6.87 3.36 1.09
C GLU A 161 -5.76 4.35 0.86
N LEU A 162 -4.81 4.46 1.80
CA LEU A 162 -3.65 5.32 1.61
C LEU A 162 -2.89 4.95 0.33
N SER A 163 -2.76 3.65 0.03
CA SER A 163 -2.06 3.19 -1.18
C SER A 163 -2.78 3.57 -2.49
N HIS A 164 -4.10 3.72 -2.47
CA HIS A 164 -4.89 4.10 -3.65
C HIS A 164 -5.12 5.62 -3.75
N GLY A 165 -5.27 6.29 -2.60
CA GLY A 165 -5.67 7.69 -2.52
C GLY A 165 -4.51 8.67 -2.65
N ASP A 166 -3.46 8.51 -1.85
CA ASP A 166 -2.28 9.38 -1.93
C ASP A 166 -0.96 8.60 -1.76
N ILE A 167 -0.31 8.37 -2.91
CA ILE A 167 0.95 7.63 -2.98
C ILE A 167 2.07 8.26 -2.15
N VAL A 168 2.06 9.59 -1.96
CA VAL A 168 3.09 10.29 -1.19
C VAL A 168 2.94 9.99 0.29
N THR A 169 1.72 10.10 0.82
CA THR A 169 1.38 9.72 2.19
C THR A 169 1.62 8.22 2.42
N PHE A 170 1.25 7.36 1.48
CA PHE A 170 1.57 5.93 1.56
C PHE A 170 3.08 5.66 1.61
N ARG A 171 3.88 6.28 0.74
CA ARG A 171 5.36 6.16 0.79
C ARG A 171 5.92 6.64 2.12
N THR A 172 5.35 7.70 2.69
CA THR A 172 5.70 8.21 4.02
C THR A 172 5.39 7.20 5.12
N LEU A 173 4.23 6.54 5.07
CA LEU A 173 3.88 5.45 5.98
C LEU A 173 4.87 4.29 5.86
N ILE A 174 5.15 3.81 4.65
CA ILE A 174 6.06 2.67 4.44
C ILE A 174 7.46 3.01 4.98
N THR A 175 7.96 4.22 4.70
CA THR A 175 9.22 4.73 5.24
C THR A 175 9.23 4.76 6.76
N TRP A 176 8.14 5.24 7.38
CA TRP A 176 7.99 5.27 8.83
C TRP A 176 7.91 3.88 9.45
N LEU A 177 7.25 2.90 8.81
CA LEU A 177 7.23 1.51 9.25
C LEU A 177 8.64 0.90 9.19
N GLY A 178 9.37 1.14 8.10
CA GLY A 178 10.74 0.64 7.92
C GLY A 178 11.76 1.28 8.88
N SER A 179 11.49 2.48 9.40
CA SER A 179 12.35 3.14 10.39
C SER A 179 12.14 2.65 11.83
N GLN A 180 11.15 1.79 12.08
CA GLN A 180 10.92 1.18 13.40
C GLN A 180 11.94 0.06 13.69
N VAL A 181 13.22 0.43 13.84
CA VAL A 181 14.37 -0.47 13.92
C VAL A 181 14.31 -1.42 15.14
N ASN A 182 14.73 -2.67 14.93
CA ASN A 182 15.05 -3.70 15.95
C ASN A 182 13.92 -4.14 16.90
N ASN A 183 12.67 -4.00 16.50
CA ASN A 183 11.54 -4.53 17.28
C ASN A 183 10.85 -5.67 16.51
N MET A 184 11.00 -6.90 16.99
CA MET A 184 10.33 -8.08 16.40
C MET A 184 8.81 -7.92 16.34
N ILE A 185 8.21 -7.17 17.27
CA ILE A 185 6.77 -6.88 17.27
C ILE A 185 6.41 -5.97 16.10
N TRP A 186 7.24 -4.97 15.79
CA TRP A 186 7.03 -4.10 14.63
C TRP A 186 7.10 -4.90 13.33
N SER A 187 8.12 -5.75 13.15
CA SER A 187 8.22 -6.60 11.96
C SER A 187 7.00 -7.51 11.78
N ARG A 188 6.49 -8.13 12.86
CA ARG A 188 5.27 -8.95 12.82
C ARG A 188 4.02 -8.13 12.48
N ILE A 189 3.88 -6.94 13.06
CA ILE A 189 2.75 -6.05 12.79
C ILE A 189 2.78 -5.57 11.34
N SER A 190 3.93 -5.10 10.86
CA SER A 190 4.11 -4.68 9.47
C SER A 190 3.80 -5.82 8.50
N ALA A 191 4.33 -7.02 8.75
CA ALA A 191 4.09 -8.18 7.90
C ALA A 191 2.60 -8.53 7.86
N ARG A 192 1.92 -8.57 9.02
CA ARG A 192 0.48 -8.86 9.10
C ARG A 192 -0.35 -7.81 8.36
N LEU A 193 -0.03 -6.53 8.50
CA LEU A 193 -0.72 -5.43 7.82
C LEU A 193 -0.59 -5.51 6.31
N LEU A 194 0.62 -5.76 5.81
CA LEU A 194 0.93 -5.70 4.37
C LEU A 194 0.58 -6.99 3.64
N THR A 195 0.28 -8.07 4.37
CA THR A 195 -0.10 -9.37 3.81
C THR A 195 -1.55 -9.76 4.10
N ASP A 196 -2.31 -8.85 4.69
CA ASP A 196 -3.74 -9.06 4.92
C ASP A 196 -4.48 -9.21 3.57
N THR A 197 -5.40 -10.17 3.53
CA THR A 197 -6.16 -10.54 2.33
C THR A 197 -7.67 -10.41 2.53
N SER A 198 -8.12 -9.87 3.68
CA SER A 198 -9.54 -9.63 3.96
C SER A 198 -10.19 -8.74 2.90
N ASN A 199 -9.43 -7.75 2.39
CA ASN A 199 -9.85 -6.86 1.33
C ASN A 199 -9.76 -7.48 -0.07
N GLY A 200 -9.38 -8.75 -0.22
CA GLY A 200 -9.31 -9.47 -1.49
C GLY A 200 -7.92 -9.50 -2.15
N ILE A 201 -7.67 -10.55 -2.94
CA ILE A 201 -6.33 -10.89 -3.47
C ILE A 201 -5.80 -9.85 -4.47
N ALA A 202 -6.66 -9.28 -5.32
CA ALA A 202 -6.26 -8.26 -6.30
C ALA A 202 -5.76 -6.99 -5.61
N HIS A 203 -6.42 -6.61 -4.52
CA HIS A 203 -6.08 -5.48 -3.67
C HIS A 203 -4.73 -5.70 -2.98
N SER A 204 -4.48 -6.93 -2.50
CA SER A 204 -3.18 -7.33 -1.96
C SER A 204 -2.07 -7.22 -3.00
N GLU A 205 -2.30 -7.58 -4.28
CA GLU A 205 -1.26 -7.44 -5.32
C GLU A 205 -0.82 -5.99 -5.54
N ASN A 206 -1.77 -5.06 -5.66
CA ASN A 206 -1.44 -3.65 -5.87
C ASN A 206 -0.68 -3.09 -4.65
N LEU A 207 -1.17 -3.38 -3.44
CA LEU A 207 -0.53 -2.96 -2.20
C LEU A 207 0.93 -3.44 -2.15
N LEU A 208 1.19 -4.72 -2.45
CA LEU A 208 2.53 -5.29 -2.43
C LEU A 208 3.48 -4.61 -3.45
N ILE A 209 3.01 -4.34 -4.67
CA ILE A 209 3.81 -3.62 -5.67
C ILE A 209 4.11 -2.19 -5.19
N LEU A 210 3.12 -1.47 -4.67
CA LEU A 210 3.32 -0.13 -4.15
C LEU A 210 4.29 -0.12 -2.97
N THR A 211 4.21 -1.10 -2.06
CA THR A 211 5.18 -1.25 -0.96
C THR A 211 6.59 -1.55 -1.49
N LEU A 212 6.73 -2.41 -2.50
CA LEU A 212 8.02 -2.72 -3.12
C LEU A 212 8.69 -1.46 -3.71
N LEU A 213 7.91 -0.60 -4.34
CA LEU A 213 8.38 0.67 -4.91
C LEU A 213 8.68 1.70 -3.81
N ALA A 214 7.82 1.77 -2.78
CA ALA A 214 7.97 2.68 -1.66
C ALA A 214 9.17 2.35 -0.74
N ALA A 215 9.57 1.07 -0.66
CA ALA A 215 10.70 0.67 0.14
C ALA A 215 12.01 1.25 -0.40
N LYS A 216 12.83 1.79 0.50
CA LYS A 216 14.14 2.38 0.17
C LYS A 216 15.11 1.35 -0.42
N ASP A 217 15.21 0.19 0.22
CA ASP A 217 16.18 -0.86 -0.11
C ASP A 217 15.66 -2.25 0.30
N GLY A 218 16.45 -3.28 0.03
CA GLY A 218 16.12 -4.66 0.38
C GLY A 218 16.13 -4.96 1.88
N GLU A 219 16.92 -4.24 2.67
CA GLU A 219 16.95 -4.40 4.12
C GLU A 219 15.61 -3.96 4.73
N MET A 220 15.08 -2.84 4.24
CA MET A 220 13.75 -2.37 4.61
C MET A 220 12.65 -3.38 4.24
N LEU A 221 12.71 -3.99 3.04
CA LEU A 221 11.76 -5.04 2.65
C LEU A 221 11.83 -6.26 3.57
N GLN A 222 13.05 -6.69 3.94
CA GLN A 222 13.23 -7.79 4.88
C GLN A 222 12.61 -7.46 6.24
N LYS A 223 12.75 -6.22 6.72
CA LYS A 223 12.14 -5.79 7.99
C LYS A 223 10.61 -5.77 7.95
N LEU A 224 10.06 -5.24 6.86
CA LEU A 224 8.61 -5.08 6.69
C LEU A 224 7.88 -6.42 6.59
N PHE A 225 8.43 -7.38 5.85
CA PHE A 225 7.77 -8.66 5.57
C PHE A 225 8.32 -9.84 6.38
N GLY A 226 9.57 -9.77 6.83
CA GLY A 226 10.24 -10.85 7.54
C GLY A 226 10.13 -12.17 6.77
N ASN A 227 9.69 -13.22 7.48
CA ASN A 227 9.53 -14.55 6.90
C ASN A 227 8.36 -14.65 5.89
N GLU A 228 7.45 -13.68 5.83
CA GLU A 228 6.37 -13.69 4.84
C GLU A 228 6.92 -13.63 3.40
N ILE A 229 8.15 -13.13 3.20
CA ILE A 229 8.84 -13.16 1.92
C ILE A 229 8.84 -14.55 1.26
N TYR A 230 9.07 -15.62 2.04
CA TYR A 230 9.09 -16.98 1.52
C TYR A 230 7.89 -17.83 1.97
N LYS A 231 7.23 -17.50 3.09
CA LYS A 231 6.06 -18.22 3.60
C LYS A 231 4.79 -17.85 2.87
N ASN A 232 4.59 -16.56 2.60
CA ASN A 232 3.37 -16.09 1.96
C ASN A 232 3.45 -16.31 0.45
N ARG A 233 2.59 -17.18 -0.07
CA ARG A 233 2.56 -17.52 -1.49
C ARG A 233 2.27 -16.29 -2.37
N ILE A 234 1.45 -15.34 -1.89
CA ILE A 234 1.11 -14.13 -2.63
C ILE A 234 2.34 -13.22 -2.69
N VAL A 235 2.98 -12.93 -1.56
CA VAL A 235 4.22 -12.13 -1.53
C VAL A 235 5.28 -12.73 -2.45
N ARG A 236 5.54 -14.04 -2.33
CA ARG A 236 6.52 -14.72 -3.16
C ARG A 236 6.22 -14.60 -4.65
N ARG A 237 4.96 -14.82 -5.03
CA ARG A 237 4.51 -14.68 -6.43
C ARG A 237 4.63 -13.24 -6.92
N ILE A 238 4.22 -12.25 -6.14
CA ILE A 238 4.27 -10.85 -6.57
C ILE A 238 5.72 -10.37 -6.70
N PHE A 239 6.57 -10.63 -5.70
CA PHE A 239 7.94 -10.13 -5.67
C PHE A 239 8.87 -10.91 -6.60
N PHE A 240 8.87 -12.24 -6.51
CA PHE A 240 9.90 -13.05 -7.17
C PHE A 240 9.46 -13.70 -8.47
N GLU A 241 8.16 -13.68 -8.80
CA GLU A 241 7.67 -14.16 -10.10
C GLU A 241 7.23 -12.98 -10.97
N LYS A 242 6.24 -12.20 -10.52
CA LYS A 242 5.67 -11.11 -11.32
C LYS A 242 6.62 -9.93 -11.46
N ALA A 243 7.18 -9.42 -10.37
CA ALA A 243 8.00 -8.22 -10.43
C ALA A 243 9.34 -8.45 -11.14
N LEU A 244 9.89 -9.67 -11.11
CA LEU A 244 11.15 -10.00 -11.78
C LEU A 244 10.98 -10.46 -13.23
N PHE A 245 9.90 -11.18 -13.55
CA PHE A 245 9.80 -11.89 -14.85
C PHE A 245 8.60 -11.47 -15.71
N VAL A 246 7.64 -10.72 -15.16
CA VAL A 246 6.41 -10.33 -15.90
C VAL A 246 6.30 -8.83 -16.10
N LYS A 247 6.69 -8.02 -15.10
CA LYS A 247 6.64 -6.56 -15.16
C LYS A 247 8.05 -5.98 -15.37
N ILE A 248 8.14 -4.91 -16.16
CA ILE A 248 9.35 -4.10 -16.29
C ILE A 248 9.15 -2.83 -15.47
N PHE A 249 10.14 -2.49 -14.65
CA PHE A 249 10.15 -1.26 -13.88
C PHE A 249 11.28 -0.34 -14.37
N PRO A 250 11.10 0.99 -14.30
CA PRO A 250 12.18 1.93 -14.56
C PRO A 250 13.42 1.63 -13.70
N SER A 251 14.61 1.84 -14.25
CA SER A 251 15.88 1.59 -13.53
C SER A 251 16.01 2.41 -12.24
N THR A 252 15.35 3.57 -12.16
CA THR A 252 15.27 4.41 -10.96
C THR A 252 14.63 3.71 -9.76
N GLU A 253 13.76 2.73 -9.99
CA GLU A 253 13.07 2.00 -8.92
C GLU A 253 13.91 0.86 -8.33
N GLN A 254 14.97 0.43 -9.04
CA GLN A 254 15.95 -0.57 -8.58
C GLN A 254 15.34 -1.88 -8.06
N VAL A 255 14.17 -2.28 -8.56
CA VAL A 255 13.41 -3.44 -8.06
C VAL A 255 14.25 -4.74 -7.97
N PRO A 256 15.03 -5.14 -8.99
CA PRO A 256 15.83 -6.36 -8.89
C PRO A 256 16.91 -6.31 -7.81
N GLU A 257 17.56 -5.15 -7.63
CA GLU A 257 18.57 -4.95 -6.59
C GLU A 257 17.95 -5.00 -5.19
N LYS A 258 16.82 -4.30 -4.98
CA LYS A 258 16.07 -4.35 -3.71
C LYS A 258 15.73 -5.79 -3.32
N LEU A 259 15.20 -6.59 -4.25
CA LEU A 259 14.82 -7.98 -3.98
C LEU A 259 16.02 -8.90 -3.74
N ALA A 260 17.12 -8.72 -4.49
CA ALA A 260 18.36 -9.47 -4.26
C ALA A 260 18.98 -9.17 -2.87
N ILE A 261 19.02 -7.89 -2.50
CA ILE A 261 19.47 -7.44 -1.17
C ILE A 261 18.57 -8.00 -0.08
N CYS A 262 17.24 -7.99 -0.27
CA CYS A 262 16.28 -8.54 0.69
C CYS A 262 16.58 -10.01 1.02
N LEU A 263 16.79 -10.84 0.00
CA LEU A 263 17.16 -12.25 0.22
C LEU A 263 18.56 -12.40 0.83
N HIS A 264 19.52 -11.55 0.46
CA HIS A 264 20.86 -11.57 1.03
C HIS A 264 20.83 -11.34 2.55
N PHE A 265 20.12 -10.31 3.00
CA PHE A 265 19.99 -10.00 4.43
C PHE A 265 19.26 -11.11 5.19
N GLY A 266 18.15 -11.63 4.66
CA GLY A 266 17.44 -12.74 5.29
C GLY A 266 18.28 -14.03 5.39
N ASN A 267 19.22 -14.22 4.47
CA ASN A 267 20.08 -15.39 4.44
C ASN A 267 21.23 -15.33 5.47
N ASN A 268 21.70 -14.14 5.87
CA ASN A 268 22.71 -14.00 6.92
C ASN A 268 22.24 -14.56 8.28
N GLU A 269 20.94 -14.70 8.47
CA GLU A 269 20.34 -15.33 9.66
C GLU A 269 20.23 -16.87 9.55
N SER A 270 20.53 -17.47 8.39
CA SER A 270 20.28 -18.89 8.13
C SER A 270 21.51 -19.65 7.61
N CYS A 271 21.74 -20.86 8.10
CA CYS A 271 22.87 -21.71 7.69
C CYS A 271 22.69 -22.30 6.28
N GLY A 272 22.81 -21.51 5.21
CA GLY A 272 23.04 -21.92 3.80
C GLY A 272 22.01 -22.81 3.07
N ASN A 273 21.16 -23.51 3.82
CA ASN A 273 20.14 -24.46 3.39
C ASN A 273 18.75 -24.06 3.92
N GLY A 274 18.61 -22.82 4.40
CA GLY A 274 17.35 -22.28 4.88
C GLY A 274 16.40 -21.91 3.74
N PRO A 275 15.14 -21.61 4.06
CA PRO A 275 14.15 -21.20 3.07
C PRO A 275 14.55 -19.94 2.29
N TRP A 276 15.28 -19.02 2.94
CA TRP A 276 15.87 -17.85 2.28
C TRP A 276 16.88 -18.24 1.21
N SER A 277 17.81 -19.12 1.54
CA SER A 277 18.83 -19.61 0.59
C SER A 277 18.18 -20.37 -0.56
N THR A 278 17.13 -21.15 -0.29
CA THR A 278 16.36 -21.87 -1.32
C THR A 278 15.67 -20.91 -2.27
N LEU A 279 14.91 -19.93 -1.77
CA LEU A 279 14.27 -18.92 -2.61
C LEU A 279 15.29 -18.13 -3.45
N PHE A 280 16.46 -17.82 -2.89
CA PHE A 280 17.54 -17.16 -3.62
C PHE A 280 18.03 -18.03 -4.79
N LYS A 281 18.39 -19.29 -4.52
CA LYS A 281 18.83 -20.25 -5.54
C LYS A 281 17.78 -20.41 -6.64
N ASP A 282 16.52 -20.64 -6.26
CA ASP A 282 15.40 -20.83 -7.18
C ASP A 282 15.22 -19.60 -8.08
N THR A 283 15.37 -18.39 -7.53
CA THR A 283 15.26 -17.15 -8.31
C THR A 283 16.40 -17.00 -9.32
N ILE A 284 17.64 -17.36 -8.96
CA ILE A 284 18.76 -17.36 -9.91
C ILE A 284 18.52 -18.38 -11.02
N CYS A 285 18.14 -19.61 -10.67
CA CYS A 285 17.87 -20.66 -11.66
C CYS A 285 16.72 -20.27 -12.59
N ALA A 286 15.63 -19.67 -12.06
CA ALA A 286 14.54 -19.15 -12.87
C ALA A 286 15.00 -18.03 -13.82
N ALA A 287 15.79 -17.07 -13.32
CA ALA A 287 16.36 -16.01 -14.16
C ALA A 287 17.25 -16.57 -15.28
N MET A 288 18.08 -17.58 -14.98
CA MET A 288 18.91 -18.26 -15.98
C MET A 288 18.08 -19.01 -17.02
N ILE A 289 16.99 -19.68 -16.62
CA ILE A 289 16.09 -20.38 -17.53
C ILE A 289 15.45 -19.39 -18.51
N VAL A 290 14.97 -18.24 -18.00
CA VAL A 290 14.38 -17.19 -18.84
C VAL A 290 15.45 -16.60 -19.76
N TRP A 291 16.61 -16.22 -19.23
CA TRP A 291 17.71 -15.62 -19.98
C TRP A 291 18.22 -16.51 -21.12
N ALA A 292 18.26 -17.84 -20.90
CA ALA A 292 18.69 -18.84 -21.86
C ALA A 292 17.56 -19.36 -22.78
N SER A 293 16.33 -18.85 -22.66
CA SER A 293 15.20 -19.29 -23.47
C SER A 293 15.27 -18.72 -24.88
N SER A 294 15.18 -19.57 -25.90
CA SER A 294 15.12 -19.13 -27.31
C SER A 294 13.90 -18.26 -27.59
N ILE A 295 12.76 -18.55 -26.95
CA ILE A 295 11.52 -17.78 -27.11
C ILE A 295 11.74 -16.36 -26.56
N HIS A 296 12.32 -16.25 -25.37
CA HIS A 296 12.61 -14.96 -24.75
C HIS A 296 13.60 -14.15 -25.60
N VAL A 297 14.72 -14.76 -26.01
CA VAL A 297 15.74 -14.11 -26.83
C VAL A 297 15.18 -13.63 -28.18
N ASN A 298 14.26 -14.36 -28.81
CA ASN A 298 13.75 -14.01 -30.13
C ASN A 298 12.54 -13.06 -30.10
N HIS A 299 11.66 -13.16 -29.10
CA HIS A 299 10.36 -12.50 -29.12
C HIS A 299 10.16 -11.42 -28.04
N SER A 300 11.04 -11.31 -27.04
CA SER A 300 10.93 -10.22 -26.06
C SER A 300 11.46 -8.90 -26.60
N SER A 301 10.95 -7.79 -26.05
CA SER A 301 11.48 -6.45 -26.30
C SER A 301 12.90 -6.34 -25.74
N ASP A 302 13.69 -5.42 -26.30
CA ASP A 302 15.04 -5.17 -25.80
C ASP A 302 15.04 -4.71 -24.34
N GLU A 303 14.01 -3.96 -23.92
CA GLU A 303 13.78 -3.52 -22.55
C GLU A 303 13.57 -4.70 -21.60
N GLN A 304 12.75 -5.68 -21.99
CA GLN A 304 12.54 -6.89 -21.21
C GLN A 304 13.83 -7.71 -21.11
N LEU A 305 14.58 -7.82 -22.22
CA LEU A 305 15.88 -8.48 -22.21
C LEU A 305 16.85 -7.76 -21.25
N ASP A 306 16.91 -6.41 -21.28
CA ASP A 306 17.77 -5.60 -20.40
C ASP A 306 17.37 -5.80 -18.93
N TYR A 307 16.07 -5.84 -18.67
CA TYR A 307 15.54 -6.08 -17.33
C TYR A 307 15.97 -7.45 -16.78
N ILE A 308 15.86 -8.52 -17.58
CA ILE A 308 16.31 -9.86 -17.16
C ILE A 308 17.82 -9.93 -16.96
N ASP A 309 18.61 -9.27 -17.81
CA ASP A 309 20.07 -9.15 -17.64
C ASP A 309 20.38 -8.51 -16.26
N VAL A 310 19.69 -7.42 -15.90
CA VAL A 310 19.81 -6.73 -14.60
C VAL A 310 19.35 -7.61 -13.43
N VAL A 311 18.27 -8.38 -13.59
CA VAL A 311 17.82 -9.34 -12.55
C VAL A 311 18.91 -10.36 -12.27
N LEU A 312 19.42 -11.02 -13.32
CA LEU A 312 20.43 -12.05 -13.15
C LEU A 312 21.70 -11.50 -12.50
N LEU A 313 22.20 -10.35 -12.97
CA LEU A 313 23.40 -9.70 -12.45
C LEU A 313 23.25 -9.34 -10.96
N ASN A 314 22.13 -8.75 -10.56
CA ASN A 314 21.92 -8.37 -9.15
C ASN A 314 21.84 -9.60 -8.25
N PHE A 315 21.09 -10.63 -8.64
CA PHE A 315 20.97 -11.82 -7.82
C PHE A 315 22.32 -12.55 -7.70
N VAL A 316 23.09 -12.68 -8.78
CA VAL A 316 24.45 -13.28 -8.70
C VAL A 316 25.41 -12.41 -7.87
N LYS A 317 25.36 -11.08 -8.00
CA LYS A 317 26.16 -10.12 -7.21
C LYS A 317 25.95 -10.28 -5.70
N TYR A 318 24.71 -10.44 -5.26
CA TYR A 318 24.36 -10.55 -3.84
C TYR A 318 24.31 -11.99 -3.30
N ALA A 319 24.50 -12.99 -4.16
CA ALA A 319 24.60 -14.39 -3.74
C ALA A 319 25.88 -14.63 -2.94
N ASN A 320 25.74 -15.24 -1.75
CA ASN A 320 26.90 -15.64 -0.96
C ASN A 320 27.66 -16.80 -1.63
N GLU A 321 28.85 -17.12 -1.12
CA GLU A 321 29.70 -18.16 -1.72
C GLU A 321 29.02 -19.54 -1.72
N GLN A 322 28.28 -19.88 -0.66
CA GLN A 322 27.58 -21.17 -0.57
C GLN A 322 26.51 -21.32 -1.65
N ILE A 323 25.70 -20.27 -1.86
CA ILE A 323 24.69 -20.22 -2.93
C ILE A 323 25.38 -20.37 -4.29
N ARG A 324 26.43 -19.57 -4.56
CA ARG A 324 27.16 -19.59 -5.84
C ARG A 324 27.75 -20.96 -6.15
N ARG A 325 28.34 -21.63 -5.15
CA ARG A 325 28.85 -23.01 -5.29
C ARG A 325 27.71 -23.99 -5.58
N ALA A 326 26.60 -23.89 -4.85
CA ALA A 326 25.47 -24.81 -4.96
C ALA A 326 24.80 -24.79 -6.34
N ILE A 327 24.77 -23.63 -7.01
CA ILE A 327 24.12 -23.47 -8.33
C ILE A 327 25.10 -23.52 -9.50
N SER A 328 26.41 -23.62 -9.24
CA SER A 328 27.46 -23.45 -10.25
C SER A 328 27.29 -24.35 -11.49
N SER A 329 27.04 -25.65 -11.30
CA SER A 329 26.88 -26.60 -12.40
C SER A 329 25.65 -26.30 -13.26
N GLU A 330 24.52 -25.98 -12.63
CA GLU A 330 23.27 -25.65 -13.31
C GLU A 330 23.40 -24.34 -14.10
N VAL A 331 23.99 -23.31 -13.48
CA VAL A 331 24.25 -22.02 -14.12
C VAL A 331 25.17 -22.19 -15.32
N ILE A 332 26.29 -22.92 -15.20
CA ILE A 332 27.22 -23.15 -16.33
C ILE A 332 26.51 -23.83 -17.51
N SER A 333 25.73 -24.87 -17.23
CA SER A 333 24.99 -25.60 -18.27
C SER A 333 23.99 -24.70 -19.00
N LYS A 334 23.19 -23.91 -18.26
CA LYS A 334 22.20 -22.99 -18.84
C LYS A 334 22.87 -21.81 -19.56
N MET A 335 23.98 -21.31 -19.04
CA MET A 335 24.73 -20.21 -19.64
C MET A 335 25.30 -20.61 -20.99
N ALA A 336 25.93 -21.78 -21.10
CA ALA A 336 26.46 -22.28 -22.37
C ALA A 336 25.35 -22.44 -23.43
N ALA A 337 24.18 -22.96 -23.03
CA ALA A 337 23.03 -23.07 -23.92
C ALA A 337 22.50 -21.69 -24.37
N GLY A 338 22.33 -20.75 -23.43
CA GLY A 338 21.86 -19.41 -23.71
C GLY A 338 22.82 -18.60 -24.60
N MET A 339 24.13 -18.71 -24.36
CA MET A 339 25.17 -18.12 -25.20
C MET A 339 25.09 -18.62 -26.65
N ASN A 340 24.97 -19.93 -26.84
CA ASN A 340 24.84 -20.51 -28.18
C ASN A 340 23.60 -19.97 -28.92
N ILE A 341 22.48 -19.82 -28.22
CA ILE A 341 21.25 -19.24 -28.78
C ILE A 341 21.49 -17.78 -29.20
N ARG A 342 22.06 -16.96 -28.32
CA ARG A 342 22.30 -15.52 -28.55
C ARG A 342 23.31 -15.28 -29.66
N LEU A 343 24.40 -16.05 -29.71
CA LEU A 343 25.42 -15.94 -30.76
C LEU A 343 24.88 -16.27 -32.16
N LYS A 344 23.83 -17.11 -32.23
CA LYS A 344 23.12 -17.44 -33.48
C LYS A 344 22.08 -16.40 -33.89
N CYS A 345 21.73 -15.44 -33.04
CA CYS A 345 20.78 -14.38 -33.42
C CYS A 345 21.36 -13.48 -34.51
N THR A 346 20.54 -13.10 -35.47
CA THR A 346 20.93 -12.12 -36.51
C THR A 346 21.08 -10.71 -35.94
N ASN A 347 20.36 -10.39 -34.87
CA ASN A 347 20.45 -9.10 -34.19
C ASN A 347 21.77 -8.98 -33.40
N ILE A 348 22.60 -8.01 -33.80
CA ILE A 348 23.94 -7.75 -33.21
C ILE A 348 23.85 -7.43 -31.71
N ARG A 349 22.85 -6.63 -31.29
CA ARG A 349 22.68 -6.27 -29.87
C ARG A 349 22.41 -7.52 -29.02
N ARG A 350 21.60 -8.45 -29.52
CA ARG A 350 21.30 -9.71 -28.83
C ARG A 350 22.50 -10.65 -28.76
N ARG A 351 23.33 -10.65 -29.81
CA ARG A 351 24.62 -11.36 -29.80
C ARG A 351 25.58 -10.79 -28.76
N LEU A 352 25.72 -9.46 -28.66
CA LEU A 352 26.63 -8.80 -27.72
C LEU A 352 26.24 -8.98 -26.24
N ARG A 353 24.96 -9.26 -25.97
CA ARG A 353 24.47 -9.56 -24.61
C ARG A 353 24.83 -10.96 -24.13
N GLY A 354 25.00 -11.92 -25.06
CA GLY A 354 25.43 -13.28 -24.75
C GLY A 354 26.93 -13.32 -24.61
#